data_AF-A0A0F8VTL8-F1
#
_entry.id   AF-A0A0F8VTL8-F1
#
_cell.length_a   1.000
_cell.length_b   1.000
_cell.length_c   1.000
_cell.angle_alpha   90.00
_cell.angle_beta   90.00
_cell.angle_gamma   90.00
#
_symmetry.space_group_name_H-M   'P 1'
#
loop_
_entity.id
_entity.type
_entity.pdbx_description
1 polymer ?
#
loop_
_entity_poly.entity_id
_entity_poly.type
_entity_poly.pdbx_seq_one_letter_code
_entity_poly.pdbx_strand_id
1 'polypeptide(L)'
;MNWKTIKYIYHRVLIHNNRIEYLGEDRYKIISFRRTGKKHWEREYQNGLLHGKIMYWYKDGQKWWEEEYQNGQLYVKRMFWHENGQKRREREYRNGKSIR
;
A
#
# COMPACT_ATOMS: atom_id res chain seq x y z
N MET A 1 -3.47 -18.60 3.63
CA MET A 1 -2.28 -17.81 4.05
C MET A 1 -1.13 -18.70 4.58
N ASN A 2 0.15 -18.37 4.34
CA ASN A 2 1.31 -19.20 4.77
C ASN A 2 2.05 -18.67 6.02
N TRP A 3 2.93 -19.48 6.62
CA TRP A 3 3.67 -19.12 7.84
C TRP A 3 4.54 -17.86 7.70
N LYS A 4 5.17 -17.65 6.53
CA LYS A 4 5.97 -16.45 6.26
C LYS A 4 5.10 -15.19 6.33
N THR A 5 3.87 -15.26 5.82
CA THR A 5 2.90 -14.17 5.90
C THR A 5 2.41 -13.93 7.32
N ILE A 6 2.14 -14.99 8.08
CA ILE A 6 1.74 -14.87 9.50
C ILE A 6 2.85 -14.19 10.31
N LYS A 7 4.10 -14.64 10.17
CA LYS A 7 5.28 -14.02 10.81
C LYS A 7 5.46 -12.56 10.40
N TYR A 8 5.24 -12.25 9.12
CA TYR A 8 5.28 -10.87 8.63
C TYR A 8 4.23 -10.00 9.31
N ILE A 9 2.96 -10.44 9.36
CA ILE A 9 1.88 -9.69 10.01
C ILE A 9 2.16 -9.51 11.50
N TYR A 10 2.58 -10.58 12.20
CA TYR A 10 2.96 -10.52 13.60
C TYR A 10 4.00 -9.42 13.86
N HIS A 11 5.07 -9.38 13.05
CA HIS A 11 6.10 -8.35 13.17
C HIS A 11 5.54 -6.94 12.87
N ARG A 12 4.64 -6.81 11.89
CA ARG A 12 4.04 -5.50 11.57
C ARG A 12 3.12 -4.98 12.65
N VAL A 13 2.35 -5.85 13.30
CA VAL A 13 1.40 -5.46 14.33
C VAL A 13 2.13 -5.22 15.65
N LEU A 14 2.94 -6.15 16.12
CA LEU A 14 3.50 -6.09 17.48
C LEU A 14 4.77 -5.26 17.61
N ILE A 15 5.61 -5.23 16.57
CA ILE A 15 6.88 -4.47 16.62
C ILE A 15 6.71 -3.07 16.08
N HIS A 16 5.93 -2.92 15.00
CA HIS A 16 5.76 -1.63 14.33
C HIS A 16 4.44 -0.94 14.67
N ASN A 17 3.60 -1.54 15.52
CA ASN A 17 2.29 -1.00 15.90
C ASN A 17 1.42 -0.60 14.69
N ASN A 18 1.52 -1.36 13.59
CA ASN A 18 0.67 -1.15 12.44
C ASN A 18 -0.69 -1.78 12.68
N ARG A 19 -1.74 -1.13 12.18
CA ARG A 19 -3.09 -1.68 12.20
C ARG A 19 -3.25 -2.67 11.04
N ILE A 20 -3.96 -3.76 11.28
CA ILE A 20 -4.46 -4.66 10.25
C ILE A 20 -5.98 -4.55 10.15
N GLU A 21 -6.49 -4.53 8.92
CA GLU A 21 -7.92 -4.57 8.62
C GLU A 21 -8.19 -5.77 7.73
N TYR A 22 -9.07 -6.67 8.17
CA TYR A 22 -9.52 -7.80 7.37
C TYR A 22 -10.61 -7.35 6.41
N LEU A 23 -10.50 -7.74 5.14
CA LEU A 23 -11.41 -7.35 4.07
C LEU A 23 -12.29 -8.50 3.56
N GLY A 24 -12.20 -9.67 4.20
CA GLY A 24 -12.87 -10.91 3.78
C GLY A 24 -11.95 -11.85 3.00
N GLU A 25 -12.31 -13.14 2.96
CA GLU A 25 -11.47 -14.20 2.40
C GLU A 25 -10.03 -14.16 2.98
N ASP A 26 -9.02 -14.32 2.13
CA ASP A 26 -7.60 -14.15 2.45
C ASP A 26 -7.11 -12.71 2.15
N ARG A 27 -8.02 -11.73 2.09
CA ARG A 27 -7.71 -10.31 1.84
C ARG A 27 -7.61 -9.50 3.12
N TYR A 28 -6.55 -8.69 3.21
CA TYR A 28 -6.32 -7.81 4.35
C TYR A 28 -5.50 -6.58 3.94
N LYS A 29 -5.59 -5.53 4.75
CA LYS A 29 -4.84 -4.29 4.61
C LYS A 29 -3.99 -4.05 5.85
N ILE A 30 -2.75 -3.63 5.65
CA ILE A 30 -1.90 -3.14 6.75
C ILE A 30 -1.76 -1.63 6.62
N ILE A 31 -2.00 -0.91 7.71
CA ILE A 31 -1.94 0.55 7.79
C ILE A 31 -0.89 0.93 8.82
N SER A 32 0.05 1.78 8.41
CA SER A 32 1.05 2.35 9.30
C SER A 32 0.75 3.80 9.58
N PHE A 33 1.02 4.22 10.80
CA PHE A 33 0.82 5.57 11.28
C PHE A 33 2.16 6.21 11.63
N ARG A 34 2.22 7.54 11.47
CA ARG A 34 3.29 8.36 12.02
C ARG A 34 3.06 8.55 13.53
N ARG A 35 4.07 9.03 14.25
CA ARG A 35 3.94 9.41 15.67
C ARG A 35 2.80 10.40 15.94
N THR A 36 2.42 11.19 14.94
CA THR A 36 1.31 12.15 15.01
C THR A 36 -0.08 11.50 14.86
N GLY A 37 -0.18 10.19 14.66
CA GLY A 37 -1.45 9.49 14.41
C GLY A 37 -1.94 9.58 12.96
N LYS A 38 -1.31 10.39 12.10
CA LYS A 38 -1.64 10.45 10.66
C LYS A 38 -1.11 9.22 9.93
N LYS A 39 -1.82 8.77 8.90
CA LYS A 39 -1.38 7.66 8.04
C LYS A 39 -0.01 7.98 7.42
N HIS A 40 0.86 6.98 7.40
CA HIS A 40 2.13 7.01 6.70
C HIS A 40 2.02 6.29 5.35
N TRP A 41 1.55 5.04 5.40
CA TRP A 41 1.28 4.22 4.23
C TRP A 41 0.25 3.14 4.56
N GLU A 42 -0.38 2.59 3.54
CA GLU A 42 -1.22 1.41 3.64
C GLU A 42 -1.03 0.53 2.41
N ARG A 43 -1.21 -0.78 2.61
CA ARG A 43 -0.97 -1.80 1.59
C ARG A 43 -2.02 -2.90 1.70
N GLU A 44 -2.61 -3.25 0.57
CA GLU A 44 -3.55 -4.35 0.44
C GLU A 44 -2.85 -5.63 -0.01
N TYR A 45 -3.33 -6.75 0.54
CA TYR A 45 -2.81 -8.07 0.29
C TYR A 45 -3.96 -9.05 0.03
N GLN A 46 -3.69 -10.05 -0.80
CA GLN A 46 -4.52 -11.24 -1.00
C GLN A 46 -3.63 -12.46 -1.03
N ASN A 47 -3.98 -13.51 -0.28
CA ASN A 47 -3.20 -14.74 -0.18
C ASN A 47 -1.73 -14.50 0.24
N GLY A 48 -1.47 -13.40 0.97
CA GLY A 48 -0.13 -12.99 1.38
C GLY A 48 0.71 -12.26 0.32
N LEU A 49 0.18 -12.02 -0.87
CA LEU A 49 0.80 -11.23 -1.93
C LEU A 49 0.18 -9.84 -2.01
N LEU A 50 0.94 -8.83 -2.48
CA LEU A 50 0.38 -7.51 -2.74
C LEU A 50 -0.72 -7.61 -3.80
N HIS A 51 -1.92 -7.15 -3.44
CA HIS A 51 -3.09 -7.21 -4.31
C HIS A 51 -4.03 -6.08 -3.92
N GLY A 52 -4.35 -5.19 -4.86
CA GLY A 52 -5.05 -3.93 -4.61
C GLY A 52 -4.08 -2.76 -4.48
N LYS A 53 -4.45 -1.76 -3.67
CA LYS A 53 -3.72 -0.49 -3.59
C LYS A 53 -2.58 -0.50 -2.58
N ILE A 54 -1.50 0.20 -2.96
CA ILE A 54 -0.48 0.72 -2.07
C ILE A 54 -0.61 2.24 -2.09
N MET A 55 -0.67 2.87 -0.93
CA MET A 55 -0.75 4.32 -0.83
C MET A 55 0.24 4.85 0.20
N TYR A 56 0.76 6.04 -0.06
CA TYR A 56 1.63 6.80 0.83
C TYR A 56 1.08 8.21 1.01
N TRP A 57 1.31 8.77 2.19
CA TRP A 57 0.84 10.10 2.55
C TRP A 57 1.97 11.00 3.01
N TYR A 58 1.84 12.29 2.68
CA TYR A 58 2.62 13.37 3.23
C TYR A 58 2.36 13.57 4.73
N LYS A 59 3.18 14.39 5.40
CA LYS A 59 3.05 14.64 6.85
C LYS A 59 1.76 15.38 7.19
N ASP A 60 1.23 16.18 6.27
CA ASP A 60 -0.02 16.90 6.41
C ASP A 60 -1.26 15.99 6.27
N GLY A 61 -1.10 14.78 5.71
CA GLY A 61 -2.17 13.82 5.47
C GLY A 61 -2.67 13.81 4.03
N GLN A 62 -2.07 14.59 3.13
CA GLN A 62 -2.38 14.53 1.70
C GLN A 62 -1.72 13.31 1.06
N LYS A 63 -2.36 12.77 0.02
CA LYS A 63 -1.82 11.62 -0.70
C LYS A 63 -0.52 12.03 -1.39
N TRP A 64 0.53 11.24 -1.23
CA TRP A 64 1.81 11.46 -1.89
C TRP A 64 1.91 10.66 -3.17
N TRP A 65 1.67 9.35 -3.08
CA TRP A 65 1.61 8.50 -4.26
C TRP A 65 0.82 7.22 -3.99
N GLU A 66 0.35 6.60 -5.06
CA GLU A 66 -0.32 5.31 -5.02
C GLU A 66 0.04 4.43 -6.23
N GLU A 67 -0.01 3.13 -5.99
CA GLU A 67 0.18 2.08 -6.98
C GLU A 67 -0.89 1.01 -6.81
N GLU A 68 -1.18 0.30 -7.90
CA GLU A 68 -2.10 -0.83 -7.90
C GLU A 68 -1.38 -2.10 -8.32
N TYR A 69 -1.54 -3.15 -7.51
CA TYR A 69 -0.92 -4.44 -7.70
C TYR A 69 -1.96 -5.52 -7.93
N GLN A 70 -1.66 -6.48 -8.80
CA GLN A 70 -2.42 -7.71 -8.96
C GLN A 70 -1.46 -8.89 -8.86
N ASN A 71 -1.74 -9.79 -7.91
CA ASN A 71 -0.96 -11.00 -7.68
C ASN A 71 0.55 -10.75 -7.49
N GLY A 72 0.89 -9.69 -6.75
CA GLY A 72 2.27 -9.30 -6.47
C GLY A 72 2.96 -8.50 -7.57
N GLN A 73 2.29 -8.28 -8.71
CA GLN A 73 2.85 -7.53 -9.84
C GLN A 73 2.18 -6.16 -9.97
N LEU A 74 2.97 -5.14 -10.33
CA LEU A 74 2.45 -3.80 -10.61
C LEU A 74 1.49 -3.89 -11.81
N TYR A 75 0.21 -3.60 -11.59
CA TYR A 75 -0.86 -3.86 -12.54
C TYR A 75 -1.01 -2.75 -13.56
N VAL A 76 -1.23 -1.50 -13.11
CA VAL A 76 -1.75 -0.43 -13.99
C VAL A 76 -1.07 0.93 -13.81
N LYS A 77 -1.23 1.63 -12.67
CA LYS A 77 -0.85 3.06 -12.59
C LYS A 77 -0.01 3.32 -11.35
N ARG A 78 1.02 4.16 -11.52
CA ARG A 78 1.69 4.87 -10.44
C ARG A 78 1.34 6.35 -10.55
N MET A 79 0.62 6.86 -9.57
CA MET A 79 0.24 8.27 -9.50
C MET A 79 1.00 8.95 -8.38
N PHE A 80 1.49 10.16 -8.66
CA PHE A 80 2.17 11.03 -7.72
C PHE A 80 1.40 12.34 -7.63
N TRP A 81 1.30 12.85 -6.41
CA TRP A 81 0.70 14.15 -6.11
C TRP A 81 1.76 15.04 -5.47
N HIS A 82 1.56 16.35 -5.61
CA HIS A 82 2.27 17.37 -4.84
C HIS A 82 1.65 17.51 -3.45
N GLU A 83 2.36 18.17 -2.53
CA GLU A 83 1.84 18.50 -1.20
C GLU A 83 0.61 19.42 -1.23
N ASN A 84 0.27 20.05 -2.35
CA ASN A 84 -0.96 20.83 -2.53
C ASN A 84 -2.13 19.99 -3.08
N GLY A 85 -1.96 18.67 -3.20
CA GLY A 85 -2.97 17.74 -3.71
C GLY A 85 -3.10 17.72 -5.23
N GLN A 86 -2.35 18.56 -5.96
CA GLN A 86 -2.36 18.55 -7.42
C GLN A 86 -1.57 17.35 -7.94
N LYS A 87 -2.07 16.75 -9.03
CA LYS A 87 -1.40 15.62 -9.69
C LYS A 87 -0.04 16.07 -10.22
N ARG A 88 1.03 15.47 -9.69
CA ARG A 88 2.41 15.75 -10.08
C ARG A 88 2.82 14.98 -11.33
N ARG A 89 2.51 13.69 -11.33
CA ARG A 89 2.93 12.76 -12.40
C ARG A 89 2.06 11.52 -12.38
N GLU A 90 1.80 10.97 -13.56
CA GLU A 90 1.31 9.62 -13.73
C GLU A 90 2.30 8.83 -14.57
N ARG A 91 2.44 7.55 -14.28
CA ARG A 91 3.07 6.58 -15.16
C ARG A 91 2.15 5.37 -15.27
N GLU A 92 1.88 4.98 -16.50
CA GLU A 92 1.16 3.74 -16.79
C GLU A 92 2.16 2.59 -16.95
N TYR A 93 1.78 1.46 -16.39
CA TYR A 93 2.52 0.22 -16.45
C TYR A 93 1.57 -0.87 -16.94
N ARG A 94 2.06 -1.74 -17.81
CA ARG A 94 1.35 -2.96 -18.21
C ARG A 94 2.27 -4.14 -17.96
N ASN A 95 1.82 -5.09 -17.15
CA ASN A 95 2.60 -6.26 -16.77
C ASN A 95 3.98 -5.89 -16.19
N GLY A 96 4.02 -4.90 -15.30
CA GLY A 96 5.25 -4.42 -14.68
C GLY A 96 6.20 -3.60 -15.58
N LYS A 97 5.92 -3.44 -16.87
CA LYS A 97 6.71 -2.61 -17.78
C LYS A 97 6.07 -1.23 -17.95
N SER A 98 6.87 -0.17 -17.81
CA SER A 98 6.37 1.19 -18.08
C SER A 98 5.99 1.31 -19.54
N ILE A 99 4.77 1.75 -19.81
CA ILE A 99 4.39 2.24 -21.13
C ILE A 99 5.06 3.62 -21.26
N ARG A 100 5.92 3.79 -22.26
CA ARG A 100 6.61 5.05 -22.55
C ARG A 100 5.87 5.79 -23.65
#